data_AF-A0A4R5F276-F1
#
_entry.id   AF-A0A4R5F276-F1
#
_cell.length_a   1.000
_cell.length_b   1.000
_cell.length_c   1.000
_cell.angle_alpha   90.00
_cell.angle_beta   90.00
_cell.angle_gamma   90.00
#
_symmetry.space_group_name_H-M   'P 1'
#
loop_
_entity.id
_entity.type
_entity.pdbx_description
1 polymer ?
#
loop_
_entity_poly.entity_id
_entity_poly.type
_entity_poly.pdbx_seq_one_letter_code
_entity_poly.pdbx_strand_id
1 'polypeptide(L)'
;MALDSRPLVWGAPGAAPDERRLRHLGQALAEVLTGRRPPETLAGRLTGRAYRDLVRAGRMIAAGRPPFAGTPHVTEPRDGVLEMCVVVHCGERDHVLAARLERYGHQWLCTDFETA
;
A
#
# COMPACT_ATOMS: atom_id res chain seq x y z
N MET A 1 -19.87 -1.44 14.49
CA MET A 1 -19.63 -1.63 13.05
C MET A 1 -18.32 -2.39 12.93
N ALA A 2 -18.39 -3.70 12.70
CA ALA A 2 -17.20 -4.55 12.71
C ALA A 2 -16.33 -4.21 11.50
N LEU A 3 -15.12 -3.68 11.75
CA LEU A 3 -14.09 -3.58 10.74
C LEU A 3 -13.76 -5.01 10.33
N ASP A 4 -14.08 -5.40 9.10
CA ASP A 4 -13.67 -6.68 8.52
C ASP A 4 -12.15 -6.59 8.29
N SER A 5 -11.39 -6.69 9.39
CA SER A 5 -9.94 -6.73 9.45
C SER A 5 -9.49 -8.10 9.01
N ARG A 6 -9.77 -8.46 7.75
CA ARG A 6 -9.25 -9.71 7.20
C ARG A 6 -7.75 -9.55 7.08
N PRO A 7 -6.96 -10.35 7.82
CA PRO A 7 -5.54 -10.42 7.55
C PRO A 7 -5.37 -10.81 6.10
N LEU A 8 -4.47 -10.11 5.42
CA LEU A 8 -4.19 -10.40 4.03
C LEU A 8 -3.37 -11.70 3.95
N VAL A 9 -4.08 -12.82 3.81
CA VAL A 9 -3.47 -14.09 3.41
C VAL A 9 -3.18 -13.99 1.90
N TRP A 10 -1.92 -13.74 1.57
CA TRP A 10 -1.42 -13.57 0.21
C TRP A 10 -1.02 -14.93 -0.38
N GLY A 11 -2.00 -15.68 -0.89
CA GLY A 11 -1.73 -17.01 -1.47
C GLY A 11 -1.57 -18.10 -0.41
N ALA A 12 -0.71 -19.11 -0.66
CA ALA A 12 -0.35 -20.07 0.38
C ALA A 12 0.27 -19.34 1.59
N PRO A 13 0.10 -19.82 2.84
CA PRO A 13 0.61 -19.13 4.02
C PRO A 13 2.09 -18.73 3.89
N GLY A 14 2.38 -17.43 3.94
CA GLY A 14 3.75 -16.90 3.79
C GLY A 14 4.27 -16.72 2.37
N ALA A 15 3.52 -17.15 1.34
CA ALA A 15 3.87 -16.90 -0.06
C ALA A 15 3.91 -15.39 -0.35
N ALA A 16 4.83 -14.98 -1.22
CA ALA A 16 4.91 -13.60 -1.66
C ALA A 16 3.61 -13.20 -2.41
N PRO A 17 3.16 -11.95 -2.28
CA PRO A 17 1.99 -11.46 -3.02
C PRO A 17 2.23 -11.49 -4.52
N ASP A 18 1.23 -11.97 -5.27
CA ASP A 18 1.19 -11.82 -6.71
C ASP A 18 1.10 -10.34 -7.15
N GLU A 19 1.42 -10.07 -8.41
CA GLU A 19 1.42 -8.72 -8.98
C GLU A 19 0.06 -8.03 -8.84
N ARG A 20 -1.05 -8.77 -8.98
CA ARG A 20 -2.41 -8.23 -8.86
C ARG A 20 -2.68 -7.69 -7.45
N ARG A 21 -2.21 -8.39 -6.42
CA ARG A 21 -2.32 -7.94 -5.02
C ARG A 21 -1.46 -6.71 -4.76
N LEU A 22 -0.25 -6.66 -5.30
CA LEU A 22 0.62 -5.49 -5.19
C LEU A 22 0.01 -4.27 -5.89
N ARG A 23 -0.57 -4.44 -7.08
CA ARG A 23 -1.36 -3.40 -7.76
C ARG A 23 -2.51 -2.88 -6.91
N HIS A 24 -3.31 -3.78 -6.33
CA HIS A 24 -4.41 -3.40 -5.45
C HIS A 24 -3.96 -2.68 -4.17
N LEU A 25 -2.80 -3.03 -3.62
CA LEU A 25 -2.23 -2.32 -2.48
C LEU A 25 -1.78 -0.92 -2.87
N GLY A 26 -1.02 -0.78 -3.96
CA GLY A 26 -0.57 0.51 -4.49
C GLY A 26 -1.75 1.45 -4.80
N GLN A 27 -2.78 0.95 -5.47
CA GLN A 27 -4.00 1.71 -5.76
C GLN A 27 -4.72 2.15 -4.47
N ALA A 28 -4.85 1.24 -3.50
CA ALA A 28 -5.53 1.55 -2.25
C ALA A 28 -4.77 2.60 -1.42
N LEU A 29 -3.44 2.52 -1.37
CA LEU A 29 -2.58 3.54 -0.75
C LEU A 29 -2.75 4.89 -1.45
N ALA A 30 -2.69 4.92 -2.78
CA ALA A 30 -2.90 6.15 -3.56
C ALA A 30 -4.27 6.80 -3.31
N GLU A 31 -5.34 5.99 -3.22
CA GLU A 31 -6.68 6.48 -2.90
C GLU A 31 -6.78 7.05 -1.48
N VAL A 32 -6.10 6.45 -0.49
CA VAL A 32 -6.07 7.01 0.87
C VAL A 32 -5.26 8.30 0.91
N LEU A 33 -4.08 8.33 0.27
CA LEU A 33 -3.18 9.48 0.26
C LEU A 33 -3.71 10.68 -0.54
N THR A 34 -4.67 10.44 -1.45
CA THR A 34 -5.46 11.49 -2.11
C THR A 34 -6.78 11.81 -1.39
N GLY A 35 -7.06 11.12 -0.28
CA GLY A 35 -8.25 11.31 0.57
C GLY A 35 -9.56 10.86 -0.07
N ARG A 36 -9.50 9.93 -1.03
CA ARG A 36 -10.65 9.33 -1.70
C ARG A 36 -11.11 8.00 -1.10
N ARG A 37 -10.29 7.42 -0.22
CA ARG A 37 -10.59 6.20 0.52
C ARG A 37 -10.28 6.40 2.02
N PRO A 38 -11.13 5.90 2.93
CA PRO A 38 -10.84 5.92 4.36
C PRO A 38 -9.64 5.00 4.71
N PRO A 39 -8.70 5.43 5.58
CA PRO A 39 -7.51 4.64 5.91
C PRO A 39 -7.84 3.30 6.57
N GLU A 40 -8.97 3.17 7.26
CA GLU A 40 -9.40 1.97 7.98
C GLU A 40 -9.51 0.74 7.06
N THR A 41 -9.80 0.98 5.78
CA THR A 41 -9.83 -0.05 4.72
C THR A 41 -8.48 -0.75 4.50
N LEU A 42 -7.40 -0.14 4.98
CA LEU A 42 -6.02 -0.63 4.89
C LEU A 42 -5.49 -1.19 6.22
N ALA A 43 -6.23 -1.13 7.32
CA ALA A 43 -5.72 -1.53 8.65
C ALA A 43 -5.16 -2.96 8.72
N GLY A 44 -5.76 -3.92 8.00
CA GLY A 44 -5.28 -5.31 7.93
C GLY A 44 -4.11 -5.56 6.96
N ARG A 45 -3.59 -4.50 6.32
CA ARG A 45 -2.53 -4.57 5.30
C ARG A 45 -1.24 -3.87 5.71
N LEU A 46 -1.28 -3.11 6.81
CA LEU A 46 -0.16 -2.34 7.34
C LEU A 46 0.19 -2.86 8.73
N THR A 47 1.45 -2.68 9.12
CA THR A 47 1.80 -2.74 10.54
C THR A 47 1.10 -1.61 11.31
N GLY A 48 0.93 -1.78 12.62
CA GLY A 48 0.33 -0.74 13.46
C GLY A 48 1.10 0.59 13.43
N ARG A 49 2.42 0.57 13.21
CA ARG A 49 3.24 1.78 13.02
C ARG A 49 2.90 2.46 11.69
N ALA A 50 3.04 1.74 10.57
CA ALA A 50 2.74 2.28 9.24
C ALA A 50 1.30 2.77 9.11
N TYR A 51 0.33 2.09 9.75
CA TYR A 51 -1.05 2.55 9.79
C TYR A 51 -1.21 3.91 10.49
N ARG A 52 -0.55 4.10 11.65
CA ARG A 52 -0.57 5.40 12.34
C ARG A 52 0.10 6.49 11.52
N ASP A 53 1.20 6.15 10.84
CA ASP A 53 1.90 7.09 9.96
C ASP A 53 0.99 7.50 8.78
N LEU A 54 0.25 6.56 8.19
CA LEU A 54 -0.75 6.82 7.13
C LEU A 54 -1.88 7.74 7.62
N VAL A 55 -2.44 7.46 8.81
CA VAL A 55 -3.50 8.30 9.38
C VAL A 55 -2.99 9.71 9.69
N ARG A 56 -1.76 9.83 10.22
CA ARG A 56 -1.13 11.12 10.54
C ARG A 56 -0.79 11.93 9.29
N ALA A 57 -0.31 11.26 8.25
CA ALA A 57 -0.04 11.85 6.95
C ALA A 57 -1.30 12.48 6.33
N GLY A 58 -2.44 11.81 6.47
CA GLY A 58 -3.71 12.28 5.89
C GLY A 58 -3.60 12.39 4.36
N ARG A 59 -4.01 13.54 3.82
CA ARG A 59 -3.86 13.83 2.38
C ARG A 59 -2.46 14.38 2.10
N MET A 60 -1.61 13.57 1.47
CA MET A 60 -0.27 13.97 1.03
C MET A 60 -0.19 14.23 -0.48
N ILE A 61 -1.08 13.60 -1.26
CA ILE A 61 -1.08 13.72 -2.72
C ILE A 61 -2.21 14.65 -3.13
N ALA A 62 -1.86 15.79 -3.73
CA ALA A 62 -2.83 16.69 -4.33
C ALA A 62 -3.38 16.08 -5.63
N ALA A 63 -4.69 15.84 -5.69
CA ALA A 63 -5.31 15.17 -6.82
C ALA A 63 -6.46 16.01 -7.41
N GLY A 64 -6.35 16.32 -8.70
CA GLY A 64 -7.42 16.94 -9.50
C GLY A 64 -8.37 15.91 -10.13
N ARG A 65 -7.99 14.63 -10.18
CA ARG A 65 -8.80 13.51 -10.67
C ARG A 65 -8.61 12.26 -9.78
N PRO A 66 -9.45 11.22 -9.89
CA PRO A 66 -9.21 9.97 -9.18
C PRO A 66 -7.81 9.41 -9.49
N PRO A 67 -7.06 8.94 -8.48
CA PRO A 67 -5.72 8.41 -8.69
C PRO A 67 -5.78 7.09 -9.43
N PHE A 68 -4.80 6.87 -10.29
CA PHE A 68 -4.53 5.60 -10.91
C PHE A 68 -3.07 5.22 -10.66
N ALA A 69 -2.87 4.17 -9.88
CA ALA A 69 -1.57 3.57 -9.63
C ALA A 69 -1.22 2.64 -10.81
N GLY A 70 -0.08 2.90 -11.45
CA GLY A 70 0.43 2.12 -12.57
C GLY A 70 0.92 0.73 -12.18
N THR A 71 1.77 0.15 -13.01
CA THR A 71 2.42 -1.14 -12.72
C THR A 71 3.44 -0.98 -11.60
N PRO A 72 3.35 -1.76 -10.50
CA PRO A 72 4.37 -1.80 -9.49
C PRO A 72 5.66 -2.37 -10.08
N HIS A 73 6.77 -1.67 -9.85
CA HIS A 73 8.10 -2.23 -9.98
C HIS A 73 8.49 -2.81 -8.63
N VAL A 74 8.90 -4.07 -8.59
CA VAL A 74 9.05 -4.84 -7.35
C VAL A 74 10.44 -5.47 -7.31
N THR A 75 11.08 -5.41 -6.14
CA THR A 75 12.32 -6.12 -5.85
C THR A 75 12.18 -6.89 -4.54
N GLU A 76 12.94 -7.98 -4.42
CA GLU A 76 13.09 -8.74 -3.17
C GLU A 76 14.53 -8.58 -2.68
N PRO A 77 14.84 -7.54 -1.88
CA PRO A 77 16.21 -7.29 -1.42
C PRO A 77 16.73 -8.38 -0.49
N ARG A 78 15.84 -9.10 0.21
CA ARG A 78 16.13 -10.29 1.01
C ARG A 78 14.86 -11.11 1.21
N ASP A 79 14.99 -12.38 1.55
CA ASP A 79 13.83 -13.25 1.83
C ASP A 79 12.90 -12.61 2.88
N GLY A 80 11.61 -12.65 2.57
CA GLY A 80 10.56 -12.10 3.41
C GLY A 80 10.46 -10.57 3.37
N VAL A 81 11.10 -9.91 2.39
CA VAL A 81 11.00 -8.47 2.16
C VAL A 81 10.71 -8.18 0.70
N LEU A 82 9.70 -7.37 0.43
CA LEU A 82 9.48 -6.77 -0.87
C LEU A 82 9.56 -5.26 -0.77
N GLU A 83 10.20 -4.66 -1.77
CA GLU A 83 10.14 -3.24 -2.01
C GLU A 83 9.42 -3.02 -3.32
N MET A 84 8.44 -2.12 -3.32
CA MET A 84 7.73 -1.76 -4.54
C MET A 84 7.67 -0.25 -4.72
N CYS A 85 7.72 0.20 -5.97
CA CYS A 85 7.39 1.56 -6.33
C CYS A 85 6.37 1.59 -7.47
N VAL A 86 5.50 2.59 -7.45
CA VAL A 86 4.45 2.78 -8.44
C VAL A 86 4.25 4.26 -8.73
N VAL A 87 4.09 4.58 -10.01
CA VAL A 87 3.68 5.92 -10.45
C VAL A 87 2.18 6.08 -10.24
N VAL A 88 1.78 7.18 -9.62
CA VAL A 88 0.39 7.54 -9.31
C VAL A 88 -0.02 8.73 -10.16
N HIS A 89 -0.93 8.48 -11.09
CA HIS A 89 -1.50 9.49 -11.97
C HIS A 89 -2.76 10.08 -11.32
N CYS A 90 -2.74 11.34 -10.90
CA CYS A 90 -3.88 11.93 -10.16
C CYS A 90 -4.17 13.41 -10.44
N GLY A 91 -3.54 14.00 -11.46
CA GLY A 91 -3.79 15.39 -11.82
C GLY A 91 -2.81 15.90 -12.86
N GLU A 92 -2.36 17.14 -12.67
CA GLU A 92 -1.33 17.78 -13.49
C GLU A 92 0.08 17.25 -13.20
N ARG A 93 0.29 16.74 -11.99
CA ARG A 93 1.55 16.10 -11.58
C ARG A 93 1.31 14.63 -11.31
N ASP A 94 2.25 13.83 -11.78
CA ASP A 94 2.38 12.45 -11.35
C ASP A 94 3.20 12.41 -10.06
N HIS A 95 2.89 11.43 -9.21
CA HIS A 95 3.58 11.18 -7.96
C HIS A 95 4.18 9.79 -7.98
N VAL A 96 5.22 9.57 -7.19
CA VAL A 96 5.74 8.21 -6.96
C VAL A 96 5.36 7.78 -5.56
N LEU A 97 4.81 6.57 -5.42
CA LEU A 97 4.59 5.91 -4.14
C LEU A 97 5.56 4.74 -4.02
N ALA A 98 6.44 4.80 -3.04
CA ALA A 98 7.27 3.69 -2.62
C ALA A 98 6.65 3.01 -1.40
N ALA A 99 6.75 1.69 -1.31
CA ALA A 99 6.25 0.93 -0.18
C ALA A 99 7.15 -0.29 0.09
N ARG A 100 7.36 -0.56 1.37
CA ARG A 100 8.08 -1.72 1.88
C ARG A 100 7.11 -2.69 2.52
N LEU A 101 7.21 -3.96 2.17
CA LEU A 101 6.40 -5.03 2.71
C LEU A 101 7.30 -6.07 3.35
N GLU A 102 6.94 -6.54 4.54
CA GLU A 102 7.67 -7.60 5.24
C GLU A 102 6.74 -8.75 5.63
N ARG A 103 7.29 -9.95 5.63
CA ARG A 103 6.61 -11.18 6.04
C ARG A 103 6.61 -11.32 7.56
N TYR A 104 5.42 -11.29 8.16
CA TYR A 104 5.17 -11.59 9.57
C TYR A 104 4.43 -12.93 9.68
N GLY A 105 5.19 -14.00 9.87
CA GLY A 105 4.66 -15.37 9.88
C GLY A 105 4.04 -15.73 8.53
N HIS A 106 2.72 -15.90 8.50
CA HIS A 106 1.96 -16.24 7.29
C HIS A 106 1.39 -15.03 6.55
N GLN A 107 1.55 -13.84 7.11
CA GLN A 107 1.05 -12.60 6.57
C GLN A 107 2.20 -11.78 6.03
N TRP A 108 1.89 -10.90 5.12
CA TRP A 108 2.79 -9.87 4.70
C TRP A 108 2.10 -8.53 4.92
N LEU A 109 2.85 -7.57 5.46
CA LEU A 109 2.32 -6.28 5.86
C LEU A 109 3.21 -5.19 5.29
N CYS A 110 2.58 -4.12 4.83
CA CYS A 110 3.29 -2.88 4.55
C CYS A 110 3.83 -2.31 5.87
N THR A 111 5.15 -2.18 5.95
CA THR A 111 5.90 -1.68 7.12
C THR A 111 6.28 -0.21 6.98
N ASP A 112 6.38 0.26 5.74
CA ASP A 112 6.77 1.64 5.43
C ASP A 112 6.25 2.06 4.05
N PHE A 113 6.06 3.36 3.88
CA PHE A 113 5.68 3.95 2.60
C PHE A 113 6.12 5.41 2.52
N GLU A 114 6.41 5.87 1.31
CA GLU A 114 6.86 7.23 1.03
C GLU A 114 6.24 7.73 -0.28
N THR A 115 6.06 9.05 -0.38
CA THR A 115 5.60 9.69 -1.62
C THR A 115 6.52 10.83 -2.02
N ALA A 116 6.81 10.95 -3.31
CA ALA A 116 7.50 12.08 -3.92
C ALA A 116 6.61 12.82 -4.92
#